data_AF-A0A946QKA8-F1
#
_entry.id   AF-A0A946QKA8-F1
#
_cell.length_a   1.000
_cell.length_b   1.000
_cell.length_c   1.000
_cell.angle_alpha   90.00
_cell.angle_beta   90.00
_cell.angle_gamma   90.00
#
_symmetry.space_group_name_H-M   'P 1'
#
loop_
_entity.id
_entity.type
_entity.pdbx_description
1 polymer ?
#
loop_
_entity_poly.entity_id
_entity_poly.type
_entity_poly.pdbx_seq_one_letter_code
_entity_poly.pdbx_strand_id
1 'polypeptide(L)'
;MTNHLHVIQSITDEHDSIKGNIKLIGDTVTDQEATTILQKLHTEWIPGQFNVLATRMDKLKQALGLLDEGLKKHFEFEETSFPELLGKNLTKALVIDHRQIRSEIDTAKKLLDKINFGGLKREAIIAKEMEVQQVITRITHIVESHADKEEILMEMLRKALEDDKA
;
A
#
# COMPACT_ATOMS: atom_id res chain seq x y z
N MET A 1 11.71 4.91 28.11
CA MET A 1 12.75 5.36 27.15
C MET A 1 13.25 4.22 26.24
N THR A 2 13.69 3.07 26.74
CA THR A 2 14.12 1.91 25.91
C THR A 2 13.02 1.39 24.97
N ASN A 3 11.75 1.54 25.37
CA ASN A 3 10.59 1.09 24.60
C ASN A 3 10.34 1.94 23.33
N HIS A 4 10.57 3.26 23.38
CA HIS A 4 10.30 4.16 22.25
C HIS A 4 11.28 3.97 21.10
N LEU A 5 12.56 3.71 21.39
CA LEU A 5 13.53 3.36 20.36
C LEU A 5 13.27 2.00 19.74
N HIS A 6 12.76 1.04 20.52
CA HIS A 6 12.31 -0.24 19.97
C HIS A 6 11.11 -0.06 19.04
N VAL A 7 10.17 0.81 19.39
CA VAL A 7 9.04 1.15 18.51
C VAL A 7 9.53 1.82 17.23
N ILE A 8 10.41 2.82 17.31
CA ILE A 8 11.01 3.47 16.13
C ILE A 8 11.77 2.47 15.25
N GLN A 9 12.56 1.59 15.85
CA GLN A 9 13.26 0.54 15.10
C GLN A 9 12.28 -0.45 14.47
N SER A 10 11.20 -0.84 15.17
CA SER A 10 10.18 -1.72 14.60
C SER A 10 9.46 -1.08 13.41
N ILE A 11 9.15 0.23 13.49
CA ILE A 11 8.55 0.98 12.37
C ILE A 11 9.55 1.14 11.23
N THR A 12 10.82 1.43 11.54
CA THR A 12 11.86 1.58 10.52
C THR A 12 12.16 0.24 9.85
N ASP A 13 12.18 -0.87 10.59
CA ASP A 13 12.34 -2.22 10.06
C ASP A 13 11.08 -2.65 9.29
N GLU A 14 9.87 -2.27 9.73
CA GLU A 14 8.65 -2.41 8.95
C GLU A 14 8.74 -1.61 7.66
N HIS A 15 9.24 -0.38 7.68
CA HIS A 15 9.41 0.48 6.51
C HIS A 15 10.50 -0.02 5.58
N ASP A 16 11.62 -0.53 6.11
CA ASP A 16 12.71 -1.14 5.35
C ASP A 16 12.31 -2.53 4.83
N SER A 17 11.42 -3.24 5.50
CA SER A 17 10.74 -4.43 5.00
C SER A 17 9.73 -4.06 3.89
N ILE A 18 8.96 -2.99 4.08
CA ILE A 18 8.07 -2.36 3.08
C ILE A 18 8.86 -1.72 1.93
N LYS A 19 10.16 -1.45 2.07
CA LYS A 19 11.06 -0.99 0.99
C LYS A 19 11.89 -2.12 0.36
N GLY A 20 12.26 -3.14 1.15
CA GLY A 20 13.11 -4.27 0.77
C GLY A 20 12.34 -5.40 0.10
N ASN A 21 11.10 -5.67 0.52
CA ASN A 21 10.19 -6.60 -0.13
C ASN A 21 9.67 -6.08 -1.48
N ILE A 22 10.06 -4.86 -1.88
CA ILE A 22 9.83 -4.28 -3.23
C ILE A 22 10.72 -5.02 -4.25
N LYS A 23 11.72 -5.79 -3.81
CA LYS A 23 12.81 -6.28 -4.66
C LYS A 23 12.86 -7.79 -4.96
N LEU A 24 12.19 -8.69 -4.22
CA LEU A 24 12.34 -10.15 -4.45
C LEU A 24 11.08 -10.99 -4.08
N ILE A 25 10.37 -11.42 -5.13
CA ILE A 25 9.45 -12.57 -5.31
C ILE A 25 9.40 -13.66 -4.18
N GLY A 26 8.21 -14.10 -3.79
CA GLY A 26 7.72 -15.46 -4.12
C GLY A 26 7.72 -16.57 -3.09
N ASP A 27 7.58 -16.32 -1.80
CA ASP A 27 7.11 -17.33 -0.86
C ASP A 27 6.68 -16.65 0.45
N THR A 28 5.40 -16.82 0.82
CA THR A 28 4.66 -16.10 1.89
C THR A 28 4.12 -14.73 1.44
N VAL A 29 2.87 -14.71 0.99
CA VAL A 29 2.30 -13.59 0.23
C VAL A 29 1.97 -12.40 1.14
N THR A 30 2.84 -11.39 1.15
CA THR A 30 2.64 -10.07 1.76
C THR A 30 2.32 -9.02 0.68
N ASP A 31 1.80 -7.87 1.11
CA ASP A 31 1.28 -6.70 0.38
C ASP A 31 2.12 -6.16 -0.80
N GLN A 32 3.36 -6.61 -0.95
CA GLN A 32 4.29 -6.21 -2.01
C GLN A 32 4.36 -7.17 -3.21
N GLU A 33 3.97 -8.43 -3.01
CA GLU A 33 3.72 -9.35 -4.13
C GLU A 33 2.54 -8.86 -4.98
N ALA A 34 1.62 -8.15 -4.33
CA ALA A 34 0.45 -7.53 -4.95
C ALA A 34 0.80 -6.47 -6.01
N THR A 35 1.70 -5.55 -5.66
CA THR A 35 2.11 -4.40 -6.49
C THR A 35 3.10 -4.78 -7.60
N THR A 36 3.93 -5.79 -7.37
CA THR A 36 4.84 -6.32 -8.40
C THR A 36 4.07 -7.14 -9.44
N ILE A 37 3.03 -7.89 -9.04
CA ILE A 37 2.05 -8.45 -9.96
C ILE A 37 1.41 -7.33 -10.78
N LEU A 38 1.04 -6.21 -10.17
CA LEU A 38 0.46 -5.07 -10.88
C LEU A 38 1.40 -4.40 -11.89
N GLN A 39 2.68 -4.23 -11.56
CA GLN A 39 3.68 -3.66 -12.47
C GLN A 39 4.11 -4.64 -13.57
N LYS A 40 4.17 -5.96 -13.29
CA LYS A 40 4.33 -6.99 -14.33
C LYS A 40 3.10 -7.10 -15.21
N LEU A 41 1.91 -7.03 -14.62
CA LEU A 41 0.66 -6.95 -15.37
C LEU A 41 0.64 -5.73 -16.28
N HIS A 42 1.17 -4.59 -15.81
CA HIS A 42 1.32 -3.34 -16.56
C HIS A 42 2.33 -3.45 -17.71
N THR A 43 3.45 -4.16 -17.54
CA THR A 43 4.48 -4.34 -18.59
C THR A 43 4.17 -5.48 -19.57
N GLU A 44 3.42 -6.50 -19.13
CA GLU A 44 2.85 -7.57 -19.97
C GLU A 44 1.43 -7.23 -20.46
N TRP A 45 0.98 -5.99 -20.25
CA TRP A 45 -0.33 -5.53 -20.65
C TRP A 45 -0.38 -5.31 -22.16
N ILE A 46 -0.60 -6.37 -22.93
CA ILE A 46 -0.97 -6.26 -24.34
C ILE A 46 -2.49 -6.07 -24.42
N PRO A 47 -3.00 -4.88 -24.77
CA PRO A 47 -4.43 -4.61 -24.76
C PRO A 47 -5.19 -5.52 -25.74
N GLY A 48 -6.20 -6.23 -25.22
CA GLY A 48 -7.07 -7.11 -26.02
C GLY A 48 -6.76 -8.61 -25.97
N GLN A 49 -5.88 -9.08 -25.06
CA GLN A 49 -5.72 -10.52 -24.79
C GLN A 49 -6.77 -11.03 -23.78
N PHE A 50 -7.98 -11.29 -24.28
CA PHE A 50 -9.14 -11.75 -23.50
C PHE A 50 -8.88 -12.95 -22.59
N ASN A 51 -8.12 -13.95 -23.05
CA ASN A 51 -7.96 -15.23 -22.34
C ASN A 51 -7.09 -15.12 -21.08
N VAL A 52 -6.32 -14.03 -20.94
CA VAL A 52 -5.44 -13.80 -19.80
C VAL A 52 -6.09 -12.83 -18.80
N LEU A 53 -7.02 -11.99 -19.26
CA LEU A 53 -7.56 -10.87 -18.50
C LEU A 53 -8.31 -11.27 -17.22
N ALA A 54 -9.11 -12.35 -17.26
CA ALA A 54 -9.83 -12.84 -16.07
C ALA A 54 -8.86 -13.28 -14.97
N THR A 55 -7.88 -14.13 -15.32
CA THR A 55 -6.83 -14.58 -14.40
C THR A 55 -6.01 -13.40 -13.84
N ARG A 56 -5.79 -12.36 -14.63
CA ARG A 56 -5.10 -11.14 -14.20
C ARG A 56 -5.91 -10.35 -13.18
N MET A 57 -7.22 -10.22 -13.39
CA MET A 57 -8.10 -9.55 -12.43
C MET A 57 -8.20 -10.32 -11.12
N ASP A 58 -8.27 -11.66 -11.15
CA ASP A 58 -8.31 -12.46 -9.93
C ASP A 58 -7.02 -12.31 -9.11
N LYS A 59 -5.87 -12.32 -9.77
CA LYS A 59 -4.58 -12.04 -9.12
C LYS A 59 -4.55 -10.65 -8.51
N LEU A 60 -5.07 -9.66 -9.22
CA LEU A 60 -5.16 -8.29 -8.74
C LEU A 60 -6.11 -8.16 -7.53
N LYS A 61 -7.25 -8.85 -7.52
CA LYS A 61 -8.15 -8.86 -6.36
C LYS A 61 -7.47 -9.46 -5.13
N GLN A 62 -6.75 -10.57 -5.29
CA GLN A 62 -6.00 -11.21 -4.20
C GLN A 62 -4.91 -10.27 -3.67
N ALA A 63 -4.11 -9.72 -4.57
CA ALA A 63 -3.09 -8.71 -4.32
C ALA A 63 -3.63 -7.54 -3.47
N LEU A 64 -4.71 -6.92 -3.93
CA LEU A 64 -5.35 -5.80 -3.24
C LEU A 64 -5.99 -6.21 -1.90
N GLY A 65 -6.41 -7.48 -1.79
CA GLY A 65 -6.90 -8.08 -0.55
C GLY A 65 -5.83 -8.11 0.53
N LEU A 66 -4.63 -8.59 0.17
CA LEU A 66 -3.48 -8.64 1.08
C LEU A 66 -3.04 -7.24 1.47
N LEU A 67 -2.81 -6.35 0.49
CA LEU A 67 -2.46 -4.94 0.73
C LEU A 67 -3.37 -4.24 1.75
N ASP A 68 -4.67 -4.47 1.66
CA ASP A 68 -5.63 -3.91 2.61
C ASP A 68 -5.43 -4.48 4.02
N GLU A 69 -5.14 -5.78 4.12
CA GLU A 69 -5.02 -6.47 5.40
C GLU A 69 -3.71 -6.12 6.13
N GLY A 70 -2.58 -6.00 5.43
CA GLY A 70 -1.32 -5.57 6.04
C GLY A 70 -1.35 -4.10 6.42
N LEU A 71 -1.84 -3.21 5.54
CA LEU A 71 -2.02 -1.79 5.90
C LEU A 71 -2.98 -1.58 7.07
N LYS A 72 -4.04 -2.37 7.20
CA LYS A 72 -4.93 -2.30 8.37
C LYS A 72 -4.19 -2.56 9.68
N LYS A 73 -3.35 -3.60 9.71
CA LYS A 73 -2.57 -3.96 10.90
C LYS A 73 -1.52 -2.90 11.23
N HIS A 74 -0.81 -2.42 10.20
CA HIS A 74 0.18 -1.35 10.34
C HIS A 74 -0.46 -0.08 10.90
N PHE A 75 -1.54 0.41 10.27
CA PHE A 75 -2.26 1.57 10.76
C PHE A 75 -2.81 1.38 12.18
N GLU A 76 -3.33 0.20 12.54
CA GLU A 76 -3.80 -0.06 13.91
C GLU A 76 -2.67 0.08 14.94
N PHE A 77 -1.48 -0.44 14.62
CA PHE A 77 -0.30 -0.31 15.46
C PHE A 77 0.11 1.15 15.65
N GLU A 78 0.17 1.93 14.57
CA GLU A 78 0.58 3.34 14.60
C GLU A 78 -0.45 4.22 15.29
N GLU A 79 -1.74 4.04 14.98
CA GLU A 79 -2.83 4.79 15.59
C GLU A 79 -2.88 4.56 17.12
N THR A 80 -2.38 3.41 17.58
CA THR A 80 -2.25 3.08 19.01
C THR A 80 -0.95 3.61 19.62
N SER A 81 0.18 3.52 18.90
CA SER A 81 1.52 3.79 19.45
C SER A 81 1.96 5.25 19.30
N PHE A 82 1.54 5.92 18.22
CA PHE A 82 2.00 7.25 17.88
C PHE A 82 1.44 8.38 18.74
N PRO A 83 0.24 8.30 19.36
CA PRO A 83 -0.22 9.37 20.24
C PRO A 83 0.76 9.71 21.37
N GLU A 84 1.47 8.71 21.89
CA GLU A 84 2.47 8.89 22.94
C GLU A 84 3.82 9.41 22.41
N LEU A 85 4.16 9.09 21.16
CA LEU A 85 5.44 9.43 20.52
C LEU A 85 5.41 10.79 19.81
N LEU A 86 4.39 11.00 18.97
CA LEU A 86 4.24 12.16 18.07
C LEU A 86 3.25 13.20 18.61
N GLY A 87 2.46 12.82 19.61
CA GLY A 87 1.38 13.66 20.13
C GLY A 87 0.15 13.68 19.22
N LYS A 88 -0.97 14.14 19.79
CA LYS A 88 -2.32 14.00 19.20
C LYS A 88 -2.48 14.61 17.81
N ASN A 89 -1.83 15.74 17.53
CA ASN A 89 -2.05 16.47 16.28
C ASN A 89 -1.37 15.78 15.09
N LEU A 90 -0.12 15.33 15.26
CA LEU A 90 0.60 14.61 14.22
C LEU A 90 -0.02 13.23 13.98
N THR A 91 -0.38 12.49 15.04
CA THR A 91 -1.10 11.23 14.87
C THR A 91 -2.43 11.42 14.13
N LYS A 92 -3.17 12.50 14.42
CA LYS A 92 -4.42 12.79 13.69
C LYS A 92 -4.19 13.07 12.21
N ALA A 93 -3.06 13.67 11.83
CA ALA A 93 -2.70 13.88 10.43
C ALA A 93 -2.44 12.53 9.72
N LEU A 94 -1.69 11.63 10.34
CA LEU A 94 -1.43 10.29 9.80
C LEU A 94 -2.73 9.47 9.68
N VAL A 95 -3.61 9.50 10.68
CA VAL A 95 -4.95 8.88 10.62
C VAL A 95 -5.77 9.38 9.41
N ILE A 96 -5.62 10.64 9.02
CA ILE A 96 -6.31 11.18 7.82
C ILE A 96 -5.73 10.53 6.56
N ASP A 97 -4.42 10.40 6.46
CA ASP A 97 -3.76 9.70 5.35
C ASP A 97 -4.21 8.21 5.31
N HIS A 98 -4.25 7.52 6.45
CA HIS A 98 -4.72 6.12 6.54
C HIS A 98 -6.15 5.97 5.98
N ARG A 99 -7.04 6.91 6.33
CA ARG A 99 -8.43 6.90 5.83
C ARG A 99 -8.48 7.11 4.32
N GLN A 100 -7.65 7.99 3.78
CA GLN A 100 -7.56 8.19 2.34
C GLN A 100 -7.09 6.92 1.63
N ILE A 101 -6.05 6.27 2.14
CA ILE A 101 -5.52 5.02 1.59
C ILE A 101 -6.59 3.92 1.61
N ARG A 102 -7.24 3.70 2.76
CA ARG A 102 -8.35 2.73 2.90
C ARG A 102 -9.48 3.01 1.89
N SER A 103 -9.85 4.28 1.72
CA SER A 103 -10.92 4.67 0.78
C SER A 103 -10.57 4.38 -0.68
N GLU A 104 -9.31 4.59 -1.08
CA GLU A 104 -8.85 4.31 -2.44
C GLU A 104 -8.78 2.80 -2.71
N ILE A 105 -8.31 2.02 -1.73
CA ILE A 105 -8.34 0.55 -1.78
C ILE A 105 -9.78 0.02 -1.91
N ASP A 106 -10.72 0.52 -1.11
CA ASP A 106 -12.14 0.16 -1.20
C ASP A 106 -12.74 0.50 -2.57
N THR A 107 -12.34 1.65 -3.14
CA THR A 107 -12.76 2.07 -4.47
C THR A 107 -12.25 1.09 -5.53
N ALA A 108 -11.00 0.69 -5.44
CA ALA A 108 -10.39 -0.30 -6.32
C ALA A 108 -11.08 -1.68 -6.22
N LYS A 109 -11.36 -2.16 -5.01
CA LYS A 109 -12.09 -3.43 -4.79
C LYS A 109 -13.47 -3.40 -5.46
N LYS A 110 -14.24 -2.33 -5.23
CA LYS A 110 -15.55 -2.13 -5.85
C LYS A 110 -15.48 -2.03 -7.37
N LEU A 111 -14.45 -1.41 -7.93
CA LEU A 111 -14.23 -1.36 -9.36
C LEU A 111 -14.02 -2.77 -9.92
N LEU A 112 -13.11 -3.54 -9.32
CA LEU A 112 -12.78 -4.90 -9.75
C LEU A 112 -13.97 -5.87 -9.63
N ASP A 113 -14.85 -5.67 -8.64
CA ASP A 113 -16.07 -6.48 -8.49
C ASP A 113 -17.16 -6.17 -9.53
N LYS A 114 -17.17 -4.94 -10.07
CA LYS A 114 -18.13 -4.51 -11.09
C LYS A 114 -17.71 -4.86 -12.51
N ILE A 115 -16.46 -5.26 -12.72
CA ILE A 115 -15.94 -5.57 -14.04
C ILE A 115 -16.46 -6.95 -14.47
N ASN A 116 -17.31 -6.95 -15.50
CA ASN A 116 -17.69 -8.14 -16.25
C ASN A 116 -17.27 -7.94 -17.71
N PHE A 117 -16.33 -8.74 -18.19
CA PHE A 117 -15.84 -8.65 -19.57
C PHE A 117 -16.71 -9.41 -20.58
N GLY A 118 -17.69 -10.20 -20.11
CA GLY A 118 -18.60 -10.95 -20.96
C GLY A 118 -19.39 -10.02 -21.89
N GLY A 119 -19.25 -10.21 -23.20
CA GLY A 119 -20.00 -9.45 -24.21
C GLY A 119 -19.54 -8.01 -24.44
N LEU A 120 -18.45 -7.56 -23.80
CA LEU A 120 -17.88 -6.23 -24.08
C LEU A 120 -17.11 -6.22 -25.41
N LYS A 121 -17.23 -5.10 -26.14
CA LYS A 121 -16.38 -4.83 -27.30
C LYS A 121 -14.96 -4.51 -26.84
N ARG A 122 -13.97 -4.73 -27.71
CA ARG A 122 -12.55 -4.53 -27.43
C ARG A 122 -12.25 -3.14 -26.85
N GLU A 123 -12.86 -2.10 -27.37
CA GLU A 123 -12.66 -0.72 -26.94
C GLU A 123 -13.14 -0.49 -25.50
N ALA A 124 -14.27 -1.09 -25.12
CA ALA A 124 -14.81 -1.01 -23.77
C ALA A 124 -13.94 -1.76 -22.75
N ILE A 125 -13.30 -2.84 -23.19
CA ILE A 125 -12.35 -3.59 -22.37
C ILE A 125 -11.12 -2.74 -22.11
N ILE A 126 -10.50 -2.20 -23.15
CA ILE A 126 -9.32 -1.33 -23.02
C ILE A 126 -9.61 -0.16 -22.07
N ALA A 127 -10.78 0.46 -22.18
CA ALA A 127 -11.18 1.54 -21.28
C ALA A 127 -11.25 1.08 -19.81
N LYS A 128 -11.78 -0.12 -19.54
CA LYS A 128 -11.83 -0.70 -18.19
C LYS A 128 -10.45 -1.09 -17.66
N GLU A 129 -9.59 -1.61 -18.53
CA GLU A 129 -8.20 -1.90 -18.20
C GLU A 129 -7.45 -0.62 -17.77
N MET A 130 -7.62 0.48 -18.51
CA MET A 130 -7.04 1.78 -18.16
C MET A 130 -7.58 2.33 -16.84
N GLU A 131 -8.88 2.20 -16.59
CA GLU A 131 -9.52 2.63 -15.33
C GLU A 131 -8.91 1.88 -14.13
N VAL A 132 -8.73 0.56 -14.26
CA VAL A 132 -8.05 -0.26 -13.24
C VAL A 132 -6.61 0.21 -13.03
N GLN A 133 -5.85 0.39 -14.11
CA GLN A 133 -4.45 0.85 -14.00
C GLN A 133 -4.33 2.19 -13.27
N GLN A 134 -5.17 3.17 -13.62
CA GLN A 134 -5.14 4.50 -12.99
C GLN A 134 -5.40 4.45 -11.48
N VAL A 135 -6.36 3.63 -11.05
CA VAL A 135 -6.67 3.47 -9.63
C VAL A 135 -5.49 2.83 -8.89
N ILE A 136 -4.85 1.83 -9.49
CA ILE A 136 -3.70 1.17 -8.88
C ILE A 136 -2.50 2.10 -8.76
N THR A 137 -2.15 2.83 -9.82
CA THR A 137 -1.08 3.84 -9.78
C THR A 137 -1.32 4.85 -8.66
N ARG A 138 -2.57 5.28 -8.47
CA ARG A 138 -2.96 6.19 -7.40
C ARG A 138 -2.72 5.58 -6.02
N ILE A 139 -3.15 4.34 -5.78
CA ILE A 139 -2.94 3.64 -4.51
C ILE A 139 -1.45 3.51 -4.19
N THR A 140 -0.64 3.11 -5.17
CA THR A 140 0.82 3.02 -4.98
C THR A 140 1.39 4.36 -4.56
N HIS A 141 1.06 5.44 -5.28
CA HIS A 141 1.61 6.76 -4.99
C HIS A 141 1.23 7.30 -3.60
N ILE A 142 -0.02 7.10 -3.17
CA ILE A 142 -0.45 7.58 -1.84
C ILE A 142 0.18 6.78 -0.70
N VAL A 143 0.45 5.48 -0.89
CA VAL A 143 1.12 4.64 0.11
C VAL A 143 2.60 5.01 0.20
N GLU A 144 3.29 5.18 -0.93
CA GLU A 144 4.69 5.63 -0.97
C GLU A 144 4.84 7.00 -0.32
N SER A 145 3.97 7.96 -0.68
CA SER A 145 4.01 9.30 -0.10
C SER A 145 3.73 9.29 1.41
N HIS A 146 2.96 8.34 1.91
CA HIS A 146 2.69 8.20 3.34
C HIS A 146 3.93 7.64 4.07
N ALA A 147 4.51 6.56 3.56
CA ALA A 147 5.73 5.96 4.12
C ALA A 147 6.91 6.95 4.16
N ASP A 148 7.08 7.77 3.11
CA ASP A 148 8.13 8.81 3.06
C ASP A 148 7.96 9.85 4.18
N LYS A 149 6.72 10.27 4.48
CA LYS A 149 6.47 11.23 5.56
C LYS A 149 6.84 10.62 6.91
N GLU A 150 6.51 9.36 7.13
CA GLU A 150 6.75 8.68 8.39
C GLU A 150 8.22 8.40 8.61
N GLU A 151 8.96 8.02 7.58
CA GLU A 151 10.41 7.90 7.66
C GLU A 151 11.07 9.20 8.13
N ILE A 152 10.66 10.34 7.54
CA ILE A 152 11.15 11.65 7.97
C ILE A 152 10.81 11.91 9.44
N LEU A 153 9.57 11.62 9.86
CA LEU A 153 9.15 11.79 11.25
C LEU A 153 9.94 10.90 12.21
N MET A 154 10.16 9.64 11.85
CA MET A 154 10.93 8.68 12.65
C MET A 154 12.39 9.09 12.75
N GLU A 155 13.00 9.57 11.66
CA GLU A 155 14.38 10.07 11.67
C GLU A 155 14.51 11.29 12.60
N MET A 156 13.55 12.22 12.56
CA MET A 156 13.52 13.38 13.44
C MET A 156 13.35 12.99 14.91
N LEU A 157 12.44 12.06 15.21
CA LEU A 157 12.24 11.54 16.57
C LEU A 157 13.49 10.83 17.09
N ARG A 158 14.14 10.01 16.26
CA ARG A 158 15.37 9.30 16.64
C ARG A 158 16.45 10.28 17.07
N LYS A 159 16.70 11.32 16.25
CA LYS A 159 17.69 12.37 16.55
C LYS A 159 17.39 13.07 17.89
N ALA A 160 16.13 13.43 18.14
CA ALA A 160 15.73 14.07 19.39
C ALA A 160 15.97 13.17 20.62
N LEU A 161 15.62 11.89 20.51
CA LEU A 161 15.79 10.92 21.60
C LEU A 161 17.26 10.53 21.86
N GLU A 162 18.12 10.66 20.86
CA GLU A 162 19.57 10.46 20.99
C GLU A 162 20.23 11.67 21.67
N ASP A 163 19.78 12.90 21.38
CA ASP A 163 20.26 14.13 22.02
C ASP A 163 19.85 14.21 23.50
N ASP A 164 18.61 13.83 23.84
CA ASP A 164 18.12 13.76 25.24
C ASP A 164 18.88 12.77 26.14
N LYS A 165 19.72 11.91 25.56
CA LYS A 165 20.58 10.95 26.29
C LYS A 165 22.00 11.46 26.51
N ALA A 166 22.41 12.53 25.84
CA ALA A 166 23.75 13.13 25.93
C ALA A 166 23.86 14.14 27.07
#